data_AF-A0A8J9SAI4-F1
#
_entry.id   AF-A0A8J9SAI4-F1
#
_cell.length_a   1.000
_cell.length_b   1.000
_cell.length_c   1.000
_cell.angle_alpha   90.00
_cell.angle_beta   90.00
_cell.angle_gamma   90.00
#
_symmetry.space_group_name_H-M   'P 1'
#
loop_
_entity.id
_entity.type
_entity.pdbx_description
1 polymer ?
#
loop_
_entity_poly.entity_id
_entity_poly.type
_entity_poly.pdbx_seq_one_letter_code
_entity_poly.pdbx_strand_id
1 'polypeptide(L)'
;MTVVTQAKKGKDSDTISALREALDVGRRSELDQAYQEGGSFLRSIGFEANAEISRILDVAMNPNSLFVTLRDKKRAGNALARRLDVDQDMKPVVECLRSCGLEQAQIVKVISDHPAVLCYSPEERIKPFFEYLASIGIGPEKVARRPSLLGLEVNASLRRIVNYLQEVDGKTVEELAQLLETI
;
A
#
# COMPACT_ATOMS: atom_id res chain seq x y z
N MET A 1 -41.52 -29.74 -50.53
CA MET A 1 -42.20 -29.27 -49.30
C MET A 1 -41.12 -28.90 -48.30
N THR A 2 -41.08 -27.61 -47.97
CA THR A 2 -40.05 -26.93 -47.18
C THR A 2 -40.29 -27.15 -45.69
N VAL A 3 -39.27 -27.59 -44.95
CA VAL A 3 -39.23 -27.43 -43.48
C VAL A 3 -38.37 -26.21 -43.19
N VAL A 4 -39.04 -25.15 -42.75
CA VAL A 4 -38.45 -23.90 -42.25
C VAL A 4 -38.06 -24.15 -40.80
N THR A 5 -36.76 -24.11 -40.48
CA THR A 5 -36.29 -24.04 -39.10
C THR A 5 -35.92 -22.59 -38.81
N GLN A 6 -36.78 -21.90 -38.05
CA GLN A 6 -36.51 -20.55 -37.55
C GLN A 6 -35.36 -20.59 -36.52
N ALA A 7 -34.31 -19.82 -36.78
CA ALA A 7 -33.31 -19.48 -35.79
C ALA A 7 -33.88 -18.43 -34.82
N LYS A 8 -34.09 -18.82 -33.56
CA LYS A 8 -34.48 -17.92 -32.46
C LYS A 8 -33.31 -16.95 -32.16
N LYS A 9 -33.43 -15.73 -32.66
CA LYS A 9 -32.54 -14.60 -32.40
C LYS A 9 -33.09 -13.83 -31.19
N GLY A 10 -32.63 -14.15 -29.98
CA GLY A 10 -33.17 -13.53 -28.76
C GLY A 10 -32.60 -14.07 -27.45
N LYS A 11 -31.27 -14.24 -27.34
CA LYS A 11 -30.64 -14.80 -26.12
C LYS A 11 -29.29 -14.18 -25.74
N ASP A 12 -28.80 -13.20 -26.50
CA ASP A 12 -27.43 -12.68 -26.30
C ASP A 12 -27.36 -11.61 -25.19
N SER A 13 -28.43 -10.82 -24.98
CA SER A 13 -28.45 -9.80 -23.92
C SER A 13 -28.55 -10.40 -22.51
N ASP A 14 -29.39 -11.42 -22.34
CA ASP A 14 -29.60 -12.06 -21.04
C ASP A 14 -28.37 -12.90 -20.63
N THR A 15 -27.70 -13.50 -21.61
CA THR A 15 -26.46 -14.26 -21.38
C THR A 15 -25.29 -13.36 -21.03
N ILE A 16 -25.11 -12.21 -21.72
CA ILE A 16 -24.08 -11.22 -21.36
C ILE A 16 -24.34 -10.65 -19.95
N SER A 17 -25.61 -10.42 -19.59
CA SER A 17 -25.98 -9.89 -18.27
C SER A 17 -25.66 -10.90 -17.16
N ALA A 18 -26.05 -12.17 -17.34
CA ALA A 18 -25.73 -13.23 -16.40
C ALA A 18 -24.22 -13.49 -16.28
N LEU A 19 -23.46 -13.39 -17.37
CA LEU A 19 -21.99 -13.49 -17.35
C LEU A 19 -21.35 -12.33 -16.57
N ARG A 20 -21.84 -11.09 -16.74
CA ARG A 20 -21.38 -9.93 -15.96
C ARG A 20 -21.69 -10.09 -14.48
N GLU A 21 -22.87 -10.56 -14.14
CA GLU A 21 -23.29 -10.81 -12.76
C GLU A 21 -22.44 -11.93 -12.13
N ALA A 22 -22.22 -13.04 -12.84
CA ALA A 22 -21.34 -14.13 -12.37
C ALA A 22 -19.88 -13.67 -12.20
N LEU A 23 -19.36 -12.86 -13.12
CA LEU A 23 -18.04 -12.25 -13.01
C LEU A 23 -17.95 -11.28 -11.82
N ASP A 24 -19.02 -10.53 -11.55
CA ASP A 24 -19.07 -9.58 -10.43
C ASP A 24 -19.18 -10.31 -9.08
N VAL A 25 -19.99 -11.38 -8.99
CA VAL A 25 -20.07 -12.25 -7.82
C VAL A 25 -18.73 -12.95 -7.56
N GLY A 26 -18.08 -13.47 -8.59
CA GLY A 26 -16.74 -14.06 -8.48
C GLY A 26 -15.70 -13.05 -7.98
N ARG A 27 -15.70 -11.83 -8.55
CA ARG A 27 -14.81 -10.75 -8.13
C ARG A 27 -15.05 -10.32 -6.67
N ARG A 28 -16.31 -10.26 -6.23
CA ARG A 28 -16.67 -9.93 -4.83
C ARG A 28 -16.23 -11.04 -3.87
N SER A 29 -16.52 -12.30 -4.19
CA SER A 29 -16.10 -13.46 -3.38
C SER A 29 -14.58 -13.54 -3.23
N GLU A 30 -13.85 -13.28 -4.31
CA GLU A 30 -12.38 -13.27 -4.29
C GLU A 30 -11.80 -12.08 -3.52
N LEU A 31 -12.45 -10.92 -3.60
CA LEU A 31 -12.06 -9.74 -2.82
C LEU A 31 -12.29 -9.99 -1.33
N ASP A 32 -13.44 -10.56 -0.96
CA ASP A 32 -13.75 -10.91 0.41
C ASP A 32 -12.72 -11.90 0.98
N GLN A 33 -12.32 -12.90 0.19
CA GLN A 33 -11.26 -13.83 0.57
C GLN A 33 -9.92 -13.10 0.83
N ALA A 34 -9.49 -12.20 -0.06
CA ALA A 34 -8.26 -11.43 0.13
C ALA A 34 -8.30 -10.57 1.41
N TYR A 35 -9.46 -10.00 1.76
CA TYR A 35 -9.62 -9.26 3.02
C TYR A 35 -9.55 -10.17 4.25
N GLN A 36 -10.10 -11.38 4.19
CA GLN A 36 -10.03 -12.33 5.30
C GLN A 36 -8.61 -12.88 5.52
N GLU A 37 -7.93 -13.24 4.43
CA GLU A 37 -6.54 -13.72 4.45
C GLU A 37 -5.59 -12.61 4.93
N GLY A 38 -5.70 -11.42 4.33
CA GLY A 38 -4.95 -10.24 4.74
C GLY A 38 -5.20 -9.88 6.21
N GLY A 39 -6.45 -9.95 6.68
CA GLY A 39 -6.79 -9.67 8.07
C GLY A 39 -6.21 -10.69 9.05
N SER A 40 -6.20 -11.96 8.67
CA SER A 40 -5.59 -13.03 9.47
C SER A 40 -4.07 -12.89 9.51
N PHE A 41 -3.44 -12.49 8.42
CA PHE A 41 -2.03 -12.16 8.38
C PHE A 41 -1.69 -10.94 9.26
N LEU A 42 -2.46 -9.84 9.17
CA LEU A 42 -2.25 -8.67 10.01
C LEU A 42 -2.37 -9.01 11.51
N ARG A 43 -3.31 -9.90 11.90
CA ARG A 43 -3.36 -10.44 13.26
C ARG A 43 -2.08 -11.17 13.66
N SER A 44 -1.55 -12.01 12.78
CA SER A 44 -0.32 -12.77 13.07
C SER A 44 0.92 -11.90 13.30
N ILE A 45 0.93 -10.66 12.79
CA ILE A 45 2.04 -9.71 12.97
C ILE A 45 1.80 -8.70 14.11
N GLY A 46 0.68 -8.80 14.84
CA GLY A 46 0.43 -8.02 16.05
C GLY A 46 -0.69 -6.98 15.97
N PHE A 47 -1.54 -6.99 14.94
CA PHE A 47 -2.75 -6.17 14.93
C PHE A 47 -3.90 -6.85 15.69
N GLU A 48 -4.49 -6.17 16.66
CA GLU A 48 -5.58 -6.73 17.48
C GLU A 48 -6.96 -6.18 17.10
N ALA A 49 -7.03 -4.91 16.70
CA ALA A 49 -8.29 -4.22 16.45
C ALA A 49 -8.84 -4.50 15.05
N ASN A 50 -9.98 -5.19 14.95
CA ASN A 50 -10.63 -5.49 13.67
C ASN A 50 -10.93 -4.24 12.83
N ALA A 51 -11.36 -3.15 13.47
CA ALA A 51 -11.63 -1.89 12.76
C ALA A 51 -10.36 -1.29 12.12
N GLU A 52 -9.22 -1.43 12.79
CA GLU A 52 -7.93 -0.97 12.27
C GLU A 52 -7.48 -1.85 11.09
N ILE A 53 -7.60 -3.17 11.23
CA ILE A 53 -7.30 -4.13 10.17
C ILE A 53 -8.14 -3.84 8.93
N SER A 54 -9.46 -3.68 9.08
CA SER A 54 -10.36 -3.36 7.97
C SER A 54 -9.97 -2.04 7.29
N ARG A 55 -9.60 -1.02 8.06
CA ARG A 55 -9.13 0.26 7.52
C ARG A 55 -7.83 0.09 6.73
N ILE A 56 -6.85 -0.66 7.26
CA ILE A 56 -5.55 -0.88 6.60
C ILE A 56 -5.77 -1.57 5.25
N LEU A 57 -6.55 -2.64 5.25
CA LEU A 57 -6.83 -3.40 4.02
C LEU A 57 -7.62 -2.59 3.01
N ASP A 58 -8.61 -1.80 3.44
CA ASP A 58 -9.33 -0.90 2.53
C ASP A 58 -8.40 0.15 1.93
N VAL A 59 -7.56 0.83 2.73
CA VAL A 59 -6.61 1.82 2.19
C VAL A 59 -5.59 1.19 1.24
N ALA A 60 -5.14 -0.04 1.51
CA ALA A 60 -4.15 -0.72 0.69
C ALA A 60 -4.75 -1.32 -0.59
N MET A 61 -5.97 -1.87 -0.54
CA MET A 61 -6.56 -2.64 -1.65
C MET A 61 -7.62 -1.89 -2.44
N ASN A 62 -8.18 -0.80 -1.91
CA ASN A 62 -9.26 -0.03 -2.53
C ASN A 62 -8.78 1.38 -2.93
N PRO A 63 -8.61 1.67 -4.24
CA PRO A 63 -8.17 3.00 -4.71
C PRO A 63 -9.18 4.11 -4.39
N ASN A 64 -10.44 3.76 -4.12
CA ASN A 64 -11.50 4.68 -3.72
C ASN A 64 -11.79 4.62 -2.21
N SER A 65 -10.84 4.17 -1.39
CA SER A 65 -10.99 4.10 0.06
C SER A 65 -11.47 5.43 0.65
N LEU A 66 -12.60 5.39 1.36
CA LEU A 66 -13.18 6.57 1.99
C LEU A 66 -12.45 6.96 3.29
N PHE A 67 -11.64 6.07 3.85
CA PHE A 67 -10.87 6.38 5.07
C PHE A 67 -9.82 7.47 4.84
N VAL A 68 -9.30 7.59 3.63
CA VAL A 68 -8.32 8.64 3.27
C VAL A 68 -9.02 9.99 3.13
N THR A 69 -10.20 10.02 2.49
CA THR A 69 -10.91 11.24 2.12
C THR A 69 -11.73 11.86 3.26
N LEU A 70 -12.21 11.06 4.22
CA LEU A 70 -12.98 11.55 5.37
C LEU A 70 -12.12 12.33 6.38
N ARG A 71 -10.86 11.91 6.56
CA ARG A 71 -9.93 12.58 7.49
C ARG A 71 -9.25 13.77 6.85
N ASP A 72 -9.03 13.75 5.54
CA ASP A 72 -8.32 14.80 4.81
C ASP A 72 -8.79 14.85 3.34
N LYS A 73 -9.78 15.71 3.04
CA LYS A 73 -10.42 15.79 1.71
C LYS A 73 -9.45 16.10 0.55
N LYS A 74 -8.23 16.55 0.86
CA LYS A 74 -7.17 16.85 -0.12
C LYS A 74 -6.23 15.67 -0.38
N ARG A 75 -6.22 14.63 0.46
CA ARG A 75 -5.40 13.45 0.21
C ARG A 75 -6.04 12.63 -0.91
N ALA A 76 -5.31 12.51 -2.01
CA ALA A 76 -5.60 11.46 -2.98
C ALA A 76 -5.54 10.11 -2.26
N GLY A 77 -6.46 9.19 -2.56
CA GLY A 77 -6.38 7.82 -2.10
C GLY A 77 -5.04 7.18 -2.49
N ASN A 78 -4.81 5.94 -2.05
CA ASN A 78 -3.62 5.23 -2.48
C ASN A 78 -3.72 4.93 -4.00
N ALA A 79 -2.96 5.67 -4.81
CA ALA A 79 -2.92 5.47 -6.27
C ALA A 79 -2.34 4.11 -6.68
N LEU A 80 -1.59 3.46 -5.78
CA LEU A 80 -1.05 2.11 -5.97
C LEU A 80 -1.99 1.02 -5.44
N ALA A 81 -3.17 1.40 -4.94
CA ALA A 81 -4.08 0.42 -4.35
C ALA A 81 -4.51 -0.61 -5.40
N ARG A 82 -4.32 -1.87 -5.02
CA ARG A 82 -4.66 -3.05 -5.82
C ARG A 82 -4.93 -4.21 -4.88
N ARG A 83 -5.57 -5.25 -5.38
CA ARG A 83 -5.65 -6.52 -4.65
C ARG A 83 -4.23 -6.98 -4.28
N LEU A 84 -4.06 -7.38 -3.02
CA LEU A 84 -2.81 -7.92 -2.50
C LEU A 84 -2.99 -9.38 -2.11
N ASP A 85 -1.99 -10.19 -2.42
CA ASP A 85 -1.84 -11.55 -1.94
C ASP A 85 -0.93 -11.57 -0.70
N VAL A 86 -1.24 -12.41 0.29
CA VAL A 86 -0.49 -12.45 1.54
C VAL A 86 0.95 -12.92 1.31
N ASP A 87 1.15 -13.95 0.50
CA ASP A 87 2.44 -14.58 0.29
C ASP A 87 3.30 -13.82 -0.73
N GLN A 88 2.67 -13.29 -1.78
CA GLN A 88 3.38 -12.60 -2.86
C GLN A 88 3.59 -11.10 -2.60
N ASP A 89 2.71 -10.44 -1.85
CA ASP A 89 2.77 -9.00 -1.65
C ASP A 89 3.05 -8.62 -0.18
N MET A 90 2.20 -9.04 0.76
CA MET A 90 2.24 -8.52 2.13
C MET A 90 3.45 -9.05 2.93
N LYS A 91 3.70 -10.35 2.89
CA LYS A 91 4.84 -10.98 3.59
C LYS A 91 6.19 -10.44 3.13
N PRO A 92 6.48 -10.35 1.81
CA PRO A 92 7.75 -9.78 1.34
C PRO A 92 7.99 -8.34 1.82
N VAL A 93 6.96 -7.51 1.88
CA VAL A 93 7.06 -6.15 2.43
C VAL A 93 7.41 -6.17 3.92
N VAL A 94 6.73 -6.99 4.72
CA VAL A 94 6.99 -7.10 6.17
C VAL A 94 8.40 -7.63 6.44
N GLU A 95 8.83 -8.67 5.73
CA GLU A 95 10.19 -9.21 5.87
C GLU A 95 11.25 -8.22 5.42
N CYS A 96 10.99 -7.45 4.36
CA CYS A 96 11.89 -6.40 3.91
C CYS A 96 12.05 -5.31 4.97
N LEU A 97 10.95 -4.80 5.54
CA LEU A 97 10.97 -3.80 6.61
C LEU A 97 11.76 -4.31 7.83
N ARG A 98 11.60 -5.59 8.19
CA ARG A 98 12.38 -6.24 9.24
C ARG A 98 13.87 -6.30 8.89
N SER A 99 14.21 -6.70 7.66
CA SER A 99 15.60 -6.76 7.19
C SER A 99 16.28 -5.39 7.14
N CYS A 100 15.50 -4.31 6.97
CA CYS A 100 15.95 -2.93 7.04
C CYS A 100 16.19 -2.43 8.48
N GLY A 101 16.01 -3.29 9.49
CA GLY A 101 16.31 -2.98 10.89
C GLY A 101 15.12 -2.44 11.69
N LEU A 102 13.89 -2.54 11.19
CA LEU A 102 12.70 -2.20 11.98
C LEU A 102 12.29 -3.35 12.91
N GLU A 103 12.01 -3.00 14.16
CA GLU A 103 11.43 -3.91 15.14
C GLU A 103 9.94 -4.17 14.88
N GLN A 104 9.40 -5.26 15.40
CA GLN A 104 8.00 -5.66 15.16
C GLN A 104 6.99 -4.55 15.51
N ALA A 105 7.17 -3.86 16.63
CA ALA A 105 6.31 -2.75 17.03
C ALA A 105 6.39 -1.56 16.06
N GLN A 106 7.58 -1.29 15.51
CA GLN A 106 7.78 -0.25 14.51
C GLN A 106 7.14 -0.63 13.17
N ILE A 107 7.20 -1.90 12.77
CA ILE A 107 6.54 -2.39 11.55
C ILE A 107 5.02 -2.24 11.66
N VAL A 108 4.43 -2.66 12.79
CA VAL A 108 2.98 -2.48 13.05
C VAL A 108 2.61 -1.01 12.96
N LYS A 109 3.42 -0.12 13.55
CA LYS A 109 3.22 1.32 13.46
C LYS A 109 3.30 1.85 12.03
N VAL A 110 4.31 1.45 11.25
CA VAL A 110 4.48 1.84 9.85
C VAL A 110 3.27 1.45 9.01
N ILE A 111 2.78 0.21 9.14
CA ILE A 111 1.63 -0.29 8.38
C ILE A 111 0.34 0.41 8.82
N SER A 112 0.18 0.68 10.13
CA SER A 112 -0.99 1.41 10.63
C SER A 112 -1.06 2.83 10.09
N ASP A 113 0.05 3.58 10.20
CA ASP A 113 0.09 5.00 9.85
C ASP A 113 0.22 5.23 8.33
N HIS A 114 0.80 4.28 7.60
CA HIS A 114 0.99 4.33 6.14
C HIS A 114 0.68 2.99 5.45
N PRO A 115 -0.61 2.59 5.36
CA PRO A 115 -1.00 1.30 4.78
C PRO A 115 -0.55 1.07 3.34
N ALA A 116 -0.35 2.16 2.57
CA ALA A 116 0.13 2.11 1.19
C ALA A 116 1.51 1.44 1.05
N VAL A 117 2.29 1.33 2.14
CA VAL A 117 3.55 0.59 2.16
C VAL A 117 3.39 -0.87 1.70
N LEU A 118 2.23 -1.49 1.93
CA LEU A 118 1.95 -2.87 1.52
C LEU A 118 1.89 -3.04 -0.01
N CYS A 119 1.77 -1.94 -0.75
CA CYS A 119 1.78 -1.95 -2.22
C CYS A 119 3.18 -1.69 -2.81
N TYR A 120 4.19 -1.44 -1.97
CA TYR A 120 5.53 -1.05 -2.43
C TYR A 120 6.38 -2.26 -2.81
N SER A 121 7.18 -2.09 -3.85
CA SER A 121 8.20 -3.09 -4.21
C SER A 121 9.31 -3.11 -3.16
N PRO A 122 9.60 -4.26 -2.52
CA PRO A 122 10.72 -4.39 -1.59
C PRO A 122 12.05 -3.97 -2.22
N GLU A 123 12.34 -4.47 -3.43
CA GLU A 123 13.63 -4.30 -4.11
C GLU A 123 13.78 -2.93 -4.79
N GLU A 124 12.69 -2.40 -5.38
CA GLU A 124 12.78 -1.18 -6.18
C GLU A 124 12.50 0.09 -5.36
N ARG A 125 11.83 -0.04 -4.21
CA ARG A 125 11.36 1.10 -3.43
C ARG A 125 11.82 1.07 -1.98
N ILE A 126 11.54 -0.01 -1.24
CA ILE A 126 11.81 -0.03 0.20
C ILE A 126 13.32 -0.08 0.47
N LYS A 127 14.05 -1.06 -0.10
CA LYS A 127 15.50 -1.19 0.14
C LYS A 127 16.29 0.05 -0.30
N PRO A 128 16.12 0.58 -1.53
CA PRO A 128 16.89 1.76 -1.95
C PRO A 128 16.61 2.99 -1.07
N PHE A 129 15.41 3.08 -0.50
CA PHE A 129 15.05 4.15 0.44
C PHE A 129 15.81 4.02 1.76
N PHE A 130 15.81 2.85 2.39
CA PHE A 130 16.55 2.63 3.63
C PHE A 130 18.07 2.71 3.43
N GLU A 131 18.59 2.19 2.31
CA GLU A 131 20.02 2.33 1.94
C GLU A 131 20.42 3.79 1.79
N TYR A 132 19.57 4.59 1.13
CA TYR A 132 19.83 6.02 0.99
C TYR A 132 19.80 6.74 2.35
N LEU A 133 18.80 6.48 3.20
CA LEU A 133 18.76 7.06 4.54
C LEU A 133 20.00 6.69 5.37
N ALA A 134 20.41 5.43 5.32
CA ALA A 134 21.63 4.98 5.99
C ALA A 134 22.87 5.71 5.45
N SER A 135 22.96 5.94 4.13
CA SER A 135 24.07 6.67 3.50
C SER A 135 24.21 8.13 3.97
N ILE A 136 23.12 8.72 4.45
CA ILE A 136 23.09 10.07 5.03
C ILE A 136 22.97 10.04 6.55
N GLY A 137 23.26 8.90 7.20
CA GLY A 137 23.30 8.78 8.66
C GLY A 137 21.94 8.74 9.38
N ILE A 138 20.85 8.50 8.65
CA ILE A 138 19.49 8.41 9.21
C ILE A 138 19.13 6.95 9.46
N GLY A 139 18.82 6.63 10.72
CA GLY A 139 18.43 5.30 11.15
C GLY A 139 16.98 4.92 10.81
N PRO A 140 16.68 3.61 10.75
CA PRO A 140 15.35 3.11 10.39
C PRO A 140 14.26 3.53 11.37
N GLU A 141 14.59 3.76 12.66
CA GLU A 141 13.67 4.22 13.68
C GLU A 141 13.02 5.58 13.35
N LYS A 142 13.69 6.41 12.55
CA LYS A 142 13.14 7.68 12.07
C LYS A 142 12.00 7.46 11.08
N VAL A 143 12.12 6.44 10.24
CA VAL A 143 11.05 6.04 9.31
C VAL A 143 9.82 5.56 10.08
N ALA A 144 10.01 4.81 11.17
CA ALA A 144 8.90 4.37 12.01
C ALA A 144 8.17 5.53 12.71
N ARG A 145 8.87 6.62 13.02
CA ARG A 145 8.27 7.85 13.57
C ARG A 145 7.48 8.60 12.51
N ARG A 146 7.91 8.58 11.25
CA ARG A 146 7.23 9.25 10.14
C ARG A 146 7.13 8.38 8.88
N PRO A 147 6.20 7.41 8.86
CA PRO A 147 6.09 6.43 7.77
C PRO A 147 5.76 7.04 6.39
N SER A 148 5.20 8.26 6.35
CA SER A 148 4.95 9.00 5.11
C SER A 148 6.20 9.29 4.29
N LEU A 149 7.41 9.26 4.90
CA LEU A 149 8.66 9.44 4.18
C LEU A 149 8.88 8.34 3.12
N LEU A 150 8.39 7.12 3.33
CA LEU A 150 8.43 6.03 2.34
C LEU A 150 7.61 6.35 1.08
N GLY A 151 6.70 7.32 1.16
CA GLY A 151 5.98 7.88 0.02
C GLY A 151 6.86 8.70 -0.93
N LEU A 152 8.02 9.16 -0.48
CA LEU A 152 8.94 9.95 -1.29
C LEU A 152 9.79 9.05 -2.18
N GLU A 153 9.85 9.39 -3.47
CA GLU A 153 10.78 8.76 -4.40
C GLU A 153 12.21 9.21 -4.10
N VAL A 154 13.12 8.26 -3.87
CA VAL A 154 14.52 8.53 -3.51
C VAL A 154 15.17 9.43 -4.55
N ASN A 155 15.06 9.06 -5.83
CA ASN A 155 15.76 9.74 -6.92
C ASN A 155 15.05 11.00 -7.43
N ALA A 156 13.75 11.16 -7.16
CA ALA A 156 12.98 12.30 -7.67
C ALA A 156 12.76 13.39 -6.62
N SER A 157 12.61 13.03 -5.33
CA SER A 157 12.19 13.97 -4.28
C SER A 157 13.20 14.02 -3.15
N LEU A 158 13.60 12.87 -2.60
CA LEU A 158 14.38 12.84 -1.38
C LEU A 158 15.81 13.36 -1.59
N ARG A 159 16.50 12.90 -2.64
CA ARG A 159 17.82 13.44 -3.01
C ARG A 159 17.79 14.94 -3.27
N ARG A 160 16.73 15.45 -3.92
CA ARG A 160 16.60 16.89 -4.18
C ARG A 160 16.48 17.69 -2.88
N ILE A 161 15.65 17.22 -1.94
CA ILE A 161 15.47 17.86 -0.64
C ILE A 161 16.79 17.85 0.13
N VAL A 162 17.47 16.70 0.20
CA VAL A 162 18.72 16.56 0.93
C VAL A 162 19.83 17.41 0.31
N ASN A 163 20.01 17.38 -1.01
CA ASN A 163 21.00 18.21 -1.69
C ASN A 163 20.74 19.70 -1.43
N TYR A 164 19.48 20.15 -1.54
CA TYR A 164 19.13 21.53 -1.24
C TYR A 164 19.50 21.92 0.19
N LEU A 165 19.16 21.08 1.17
CA LEU A 165 19.42 21.38 2.58
C LEU A 165 20.91 21.31 2.95
N GLN A 166 21.70 20.48 2.27
CA GLN A 166 23.15 20.39 2.46
C GLN A 166 23.89 21.54 1.76
N GLU A 167 23.54 21.84 0.50
CA GLU A 167 24.26 22.80 -0.33
C GLU A 167 23.82 24.26 -0.07
N VAL A 168 22.54 24.49 0.19
CA VAL A 168 21.98 25.85 0.33
C VAL A 168 21.90 26.28 1.79
N ASP A 169 21.41 25.40 2.67
CA ASP A 169 21.24 25.73 4.09
C ASP A 169 22.44 25.31 4.97
N GLY A 170 23.41 24.57 4.41
CA GLY A 170 24.60 24.12 5.15
C GLY A 170 24.30 23.17 6.31
N LYS A 171 23.14 22.50 6.30
CA LYS A 171 22.66 21.70 7.43
C LYS A 171 23.45 20.42 7.61
N THR A 172 23.69 20.10 8.88
CA THR A 172 24.27 18.84 9.31
C THR A 172 23.29 17.68 9.13
N VAL A 173 23.82 16.45 9.11
CA VAL A 173 23.02 15.22 9.03
C VAL A 173 21.98 15.15 10.16
N GLU A 174 22.35 15.60 11.35
CA GLU A 174 21.50 15.65 12.54
C GLU A 174 20.33 16.62 12.35
N GLU A 175 20.59 17.80 11.79
CA GLU A 175 19.55 18.77 11.47
C GLU A 175 18.63 18.30 10.34
N LEU A 176 19.16 17.56 9.36
CA LEU A 176 18.36 16.93 8.31
C LEU A 176 17.42 15.86 8.90
N ALA A 177 17.93 15.02 9.80
CA ALA A 177 17.13 14.01 10.48
C ALA A 177 15.98 14.65 11.27
N GLN A 178 16.27 15.72 12.02
CA GLN A 178 15.25 16.48 12.76
C GLN A 178 14.26 17.20 11.85
N LEU A 179 14.72 17.73 10.71
CA LEU A 179 13.84 18.39 9.75
C LEU A 179 12.90 17.37 9.10
N LEU A 180 13.41 16.22 8.69
CA LEU A 180 12.61 15.13 8.14
C LEU A 180 11.63 14.54 9.15
N GLU A 181 11.89 14.68 10.46
CA GLU A 181 10.92 14.39 11.52
C GLU A 181 9.80 15.45 11.64
N THR A 182 10.05 16.70 11.22
CA THR A 182 9.19 17.86 11.53
C THR A 182 8.32 18.35 10.36
N ILE A 183 8.76 18.19 9.11
CA ILE A 183 8.01 18.62 7.89
C ILE A 183 7.03 17.54 7.47
#